data_AF-A0A956DM34-F1
#
_entry.id   AF-A0A956DM34-F1
#
_cell.length_a   1.000
_cell.length_b   1.000
_cell.length_c   1.000
_cell.angle_alpha   90.00
_cell.angle_beta   90.00
_cell.angle_gamma   90.00
#
_symmetry.space_group_name_H-M   'P 1'
#
loop_
_entity.id
_entity.type
_entity.pdbx_description
1 polymer ?
#
loop_
_entity_poly.entity_id
_entity_poly.type
_entity_poly.pdbx_seq_one_letter_code
_entity_poly.pdbx_strand_id
1 'polypeptide(L)'
;QGGDGQGGLGQGGDGQGGLGQGGTGDKPPPWCDDASECQLHSDCCECVGEHVDLPEDECLANCFVPMCEGLQAPMNPLCEAGRCVVGYDCTTTVICLLPEPVCPAGQVPRIKDNCYQGCVPADQCQYVRNCDACTSDQLCVREPDKVGGYHCVPVPDGCSGAVGDCACAGDLACDPGETCVDVGPQNQIRCDP
;
A
#
# COMPACT_ATOMS: atom_id res chain seq x y z
N GLN A 1 -1.17 -52.48 -57.05
CA GLN A 1 0.02 -52.67 -56.19
C GLN A 1 0.20 -51.40 -55.39
N GLY A 2 0.29 -51.52 -54.06
CA GLY A 2 0.62 -50.46 -53.09
C GLY A 2 -0.58 -49.56 -52.74
N GLY A 3 -1.03 -49.41 -51.49
CA GLY A 3 -0.53 -49.85 -50.20
C GLY A 3 -0.98 -48.82 -49.17
N ASP A 4 -1.85 -49.22 -48.24
CA ASP A 4 -2.41 -48.37 -47.19
C ASP A 4 -1.34 -47.95 -46.17
N GLY A 5 -1.25 -46.65 -45.90
CA GLY A 5 -0.39 -46.08 -44.85
C GLY A 5 -1.22 -45.62 -43.65
N GLN A 6 -1.15 -46.38 -42.56
CA GLN A 6 -1.61 -45.97 -41.23
C GLN A 6 -0.57 -45.08 -40.54
N GLY A 7 -1.03 -44.03 -39.87
CA GLY A 7 -0.29 -43.29 -38.85
C GLY A 7 -1.26 -42.32 -38.19
N GLY A 8 -1.32 -42.11 -36.89
CA GLY A 8 -0.63 -42.66 -35.74
C GLY A 8 -1.23 -41.90 -34.55
N LEU A 9 -1.65 -42.60 -33.50
CA LEU A 9 -2.24 -41.99 -32.30
C LEU A 9 -1.14 -41.24 -31.53
N GLY A 10 -1.29 -39.92 -31.42
CA GLY A 10 -0.43 -39.07 -30.60
C GLY A 10 -0.61 -39.38 -29.12
N GLN A 11 0.48 -39.76 -28.48
CA GLN A 11 0.61 -40.05 -27.05
C GLN A 11 0.59 -38.76 -26.21
N GLY A 12 0.10 -38.89 -24.98
CA GLY A 12 0.09 -37.84 -23.97
C GLY A 12 1.49 -37.33 -23.64
N GLY A 13 1.62 -36.01 -23.59
CA GLY A 13 2.73 -35.34 -22.92
C GLY A 13 2.25 -34.88 -21.55
N ASP A 14 2.74 -35.54 -20.50
CA ASP A 14 2.73 -34.99 -19.15
C ASP A 14 3.63 -33.75 -19.17
N GLY A 15 3.01 -32.59 -19.37
CA GLY A 15 3.66 -31.30 -19.19
C GLY A 15 4.00 -31.11 -17.73
N GLN A 16 5.21 -31.50 -17.33
CA GLN A 16 5.85 -31.00 -16.13
C GLN A 16 6.02 -29.49 -16.30
N GLY A 17 5.01 -28.74 -15.86
CA GLY A 17 5.09 -27.31 -15.68
C GLY A 17 6.24 -27.06 -14.72
N GLY A 18 7.35 -26.54 -15.24
CA GLY A 18 8.44 -26.07 -14.41
C GLY A 18 7.85 -25.06 -13.42
N LEU A 19 7.99 -25.36 -12.14
CA LEU A 19 7.87 -24.38 -11.09
C LEU A 19 8.97 -23.36 -11.36
N GLY A 20 8.63 -22.32 -12.13
CA GLY A 20 9.46 -21.14 -12.21
C GLY A 20 9.65 -20.68 -10.77
N GLN A 21 10.87 -20.78 -10.28
CA GLN A 21 11.28 -20.03 -9.11
C GLN A 21 11.11 -18.57 -9.51
N GLY A 22 9.92 -18.02 -9.22
CA GLY A 22 9.70 -16.59 -9.26
C GLY A 22 10.76 -16.03 -8.33
N GLY A 23 11.75 -15.35 -8.91
CA GLY A 23 12.66 -14.57 -8.10
C GLY A 23 11.79 -13.68 -7.22
N THR A 24 12.14 -13.59 -5.94
CA THR A 24 11.73 -12.48 -5.07
C THR A 24 12.38 -11.22 -5.63
N GLY A 25 12.01 -10.84 -6.85
CA GLY A 25 12.48 -9.61 -7.45
C GLY A 25 11.96 -8.50 -6.58
N ASP A 26 12.88 -7.77 -5.97
CA ASP A 26 12.60 -6.61 -5.13
C ASP A 26 11.52 -5.77 -5.83
N LYS A 27 10.47 -5.39 -5.08
CA LYS A 27 9.41 -4.55 -5.65
C LYS A 27 10.04 -3.22 -6.05
N PRO A 28 9.81 -2.70 -7.27
CA PRO A 28 10.41 -1.43 -7.66
C PRO A 28 9.83 -0.29 -6.81
N PRO A 29 10.58 0.80 -6.59
CA PRO A 29 10.03 2.00 -5.95
C PRO A 29 8.73 2.45 -6.64
N PRO A 30 7.72 2.94 -5.90
CA PRO A 30 7.76 3.35 -4.48
C PRO A 30 7.47 2.24 -3.46
N TRP A 31 7.48 0.97 -3.88
CA TRP A 31 7.08 -0.15 -3.04
C TRP A 31 8.22 -0.60 -2.14
N CYS A 32 7.88 -1.12 -0.96
CA CYS A 32 8.83 -1.71 -0.01
C CYS A 32 8.44 -3.15 0.33
N ASP A 33 9.44 -3.95 0.70
CA ASP A 33 9.29 -5.29 1.28
C ASP A 33 9.49 -5.27 2.81
N ASP A 34 10.31 -4.36 3.33
CA ASP A 34 10.46 -4.13 4.76
C ASP A 34 10.83 -2.68 5.14
N ALA A 35 10.83 -2.38 6.44
CA ALA A 35 11.05 -1.02 6.94
C ALA A 35 12.48 -0.49 6.70
N SER A 36 13.45 -1.31 6.35
CA SER A 36 14.82 -0.87 6.01
C SER A 36 14.90 -0.16 4.66
N GLU A 37 13.91 -0.37 3.81
CA GLU A 37 13.73 0.31 2.52
C GLU A 37 12.96 1.63 2.66
N CYS A 38 12.55 1.99 3.88
CA CYS A 38 11.80 3.21 4.15
C CYS A 38 12.64 4.25 4.87
N GLN A 39 12.52 5.50 4.43
CA GLN A 39 13.05 6.68 5.10
C GLN A 39 11.93 7.66 5.45
N LEU A 40 12.18 8.45 6.49
CA LEU A 40 11.30 9.54 6.89
C LEU A 40 11.80 10.82 6.23
N HIS A 41 11.04 11.33 5.28
CA HIS A 41 11.25 12.66 4.74
C HIS A 41 10.60 13.68 5.68
N SER A 42 11.42 14.55 6.27
CA SER A 42 10.97 15.59 7.19
C SER A 42 11.59 16.93 6.85
N ASP A 43 10.88 17.72 6.07
CA ASP A 43 11.29 19.07 5.71
C ASP A 43 10.24 20.11 6.14
N CYS A 44 10.19 21.27 5.49
CA CYS A 44 9.23 22.32 5.83
C CYS A 44 7.89 22.21 5.12
N CYS A 45 7.80 21.35 4.11
CA CYS A 45 6.67 21.18 3.22
C CYS A 45 5.87 19.93 3.57
N GLU A 46 6.55 18.86 3.97
CA GLU A 46 5.94 17.58 4.21
C GLU A 46 6.59 16.75 5.32
N CYS A 47 5.80 15.78 5.78
CA CYS A 47 6.22 14.73 6.70
C CYS A 47 5.67 13.42 6.16
N VAL A 48 6.49 12.71 5.39
CA VAL A 48 6.09 11.50 4.66
C VAL A 48 7.10 10.38 4.89
N GLY A 49 6.59 9.15 4.94
CA GLY A 49 7.42 7.97 4.77
C GLY A 49 7.52 7.68 3.27
N GLU A 50 8.74 7.46 2.80
CA GLU A 50 9.03 7.21 1.39
C GLU A 50 10.09 6.13 1.25
N HIS A 51 10.15 5.50 0.07
CA HIS A 51 11.17 4.51 -0.22
C HIS A 51 12.54 5.20 -0.39
N VAL A 52 13.62 4.59 0.12
CA VAL A 52 14.99 5.17 0.12
C VAL A 52 15.54 5.51 -1.27
N ASP A 53 15.04 4.85 -2.31
CA ASP A 53 15.44 5.08 -3.70
C ASP A 53 14.58 6.12 -4.43
N LEU A 54 13.56 6.71 -3.80
CA LEU A 54 12.80 7.80 -4.41
C LEU A 54 13.61 9.09 -4.39
N PRO A 55 13.55 9.90 -5.47
CA PRO A 55 14.18 11.20 -5.46
C PRO A 55 13.48 12.11 -4.45
N GLU A 56 14.26 12.78 -3.62
CA GLU A 56 13.73 13.80 -2.69
C GLU A 56 13.20 14.99 -3.50
N ASP A 57 11.97 15.41 -3.21
CA ASP A 57 11.40 16.65 -3.75
C ASP A 57 12.01 17.87 -3.05
N GLU A 58 12.34 18.91 -3.83
CA GLU A 58 12.92 20.13 -3.26
C GLU A 58 11.85 21.00 -2.58
N CYS A 59 11.84 21.02 -1.24
CA CYS A 59 11.05 22.00 -0.52
C CYS A 59 11.71 23.39 -0.50
N LEU A 60 11.09 24.33 -1.21
CA LEU A 60 11.54 25.73 -1.26
C LEU A 60 11.16 26.55 -0.01
N ALA A 61 10.38 25.98 0.89
CA ALA A 61 9.97 26.65 2.12
C ALA A 61 11.08 26.54 3.18
N ASN A 62 11.27 27.63 3.94
CA ASN A 62 12.11 27.61 5.13
C ASN A 62 11.21 27.66 6.36
N CYS A 63 11.47 26.76 7.31
CA CYS A 63 10.74 26.63 8.56
C CYS A 63 11.75 26.56 9.72
N PHE A 64 11.30 26.96 10.90
CA PHE A 64 12.14 26.87 12.11
C PHE A 64 12.18 25.45 12.68
N VAL A 65 11.12 24.67 12.44
CA VAL A 65 10.97 23.29 12.90
C VAL A 65 10.47 22.46 11.71
N PRO A 66 11.15 21.36 11.34
CA PRO A 66 10.66 20.45 10.31
C PRO A 66 9.27 19.91 10.64
N MET A 67 8.51 19.57 9.62
CA MET A 67 7.10 19.22 9.74
C MET A 67 6.88 17.97 10.59
N CYS A 68 7.71 16.92 10.45
CA CYS A 68 7.58 15.74 11.31
C CYS A 68 7.84 16.04 12.78
N GLU A 69 8.79 16.90 13.10
CA GLU A 69 9.04 17.33 14.48
C GLU A 69 7.86 18.17 15.01
N GLY A 70 7.35 19.11 14.21
CA GLY A 70 6.19 19.92 14.56
C GLY A 70 4.92 19.08 14.78
N LEU A 71 4.73 18.04 13.97
CA LEU A 71 3.69 17.05 14.16
C LEU A 71 4.02 16.07 15.29
N GLN A 72 5.27 15.99 15.74
CA GLN A 72 5.75 14.97 16.66
C GLN A 72 5.42 13.55 16.15
N ALA A 73 5.71 13.34 14.86
CA ALA A 73 5.54 12.08 14.16
C ALA A 73 6.43 10.97 14.75
N PRO A 74 6.08 9.68 14.54
CA PRO A 74 7.02 8.58 14.69
C PRO A 74 8.31 8.86 13.90
N MET A 75 9.45 8.54 14.48
CA MET A 75 10.76 8.79 13.86
C MET A 75 11.22 7.63 12.97
N ASN A 76 10.55 6.47 13.05
CA ASN A 76 10.86 5.28 12.26
C ASN A 76 9.68 5.05 11.31
N PRO A 77 9.86 5.23 10.00
CA PRO A 77 8.82 4.87 9.03
C PRO A 77 8.60 3.35 9.03
N LEU A 78 7.44 2.92 8.56
CA LEU A 78 7.06 1.52 8.48
C LEU A 78 6.83 1.13 7.02
N CYS A 79 7.10 -0.12 6.68
CA CYS A 79 6.62 -0.72 5.44
C CYS A 79 5.29 -1.42 5.74
N GLU A 80 4.19 -0.91 5.19
CA GLU A 80 2.84 -1.40 5.46
C GLU A 80 2.10 -1.54 4.13
N ALA A 81 1.53 -2.72 3.85
CA ALA A 81 0.87 -3.04 2.58
C ALA A 81 1.72 -2.66 1.33
N GLY A 82 3.02 -2.93 1.41
CA GLY A 82 3.97 -2.67 0.33
C GLY A 82 4.35 -1.20 0.12
N ARG A 83 4.01 -0.28 1.04
CA ARG A 83 4.40 1.14 0.95
C ARG A 83 5.07 1.65 2.21
N CYS A 84 5.95 2.63 2.04
CA CYS A 84 6.52 3.36 3.17
C CYS A 84 5.52 4.37 3.73
N VAL A 85 5.39 4.39 5.05
CA VAL A 85 4.51 5.33 5.77
C VAL A 85 5.18 5.90 7.00
N VAL A 86 4.77 7.10 7.39
CA VAL A 86 5.12 7.65 8.71
C VAL A 86 4.63 6.76 9.85
N GLY A 87 3.48 6.09 9.68
CA GLY A 87 2.92 5.19 10.68
C GLY A 87 2.06 5.89 11.73
N TYR A 88 1.28 6.90 11.32
CA TYR A 88 0.29 7.51 12.22
C TYR A 88 -0.80 6.49 12.62
N ASP A 89 -1.25 6.53 13.88
CA ASP A 89 -2.47 5.83 14.29
C ASP A 89 -3.70 6.61 13.84
N CYS A 90 -4.49 6.01 12.94
CA CYS A 90 -5.71 6.59 12.38
C CYS A 90 -6.92 5.64 12.51
N THR A 91 -6.80 4.54 13.28
CA THR A 91 -7.78 3.45 13.27
C THR A 91 -8.80 3.53 14.38
N THR A 92 -8.41 4.03 15.55
CA THR A 92 -9.11 3.68 16.77
C THR A 92 -10.26 4.62 17.12
N THR A 93 -11.18 4.08 17.92
CA THR A 93 -12.09 4.90 18.72
C THR A 93 -11.34 5.28 19.99
N VAL A 94 -10.93 6.54 20.09
CA VAL A 94 -10.28 7.06 21.29
C VAL A 94 -11.29 7.58 22.29
N ILE A 95 -10.97 7.44 23.58
CA ILE A 95 -11.68 8.15 24.65
C ILE A 95 -11.06 9.54 24.78
N CYS A 96 -11.33 10.40 23.81
CA CYS A 96 -10.89 11.78 23.78
C CYS A 96 -12.06 12.70 24.15
N LEU A 97 -11.82 13.68 25.04
CA LEU A 97 -12.83 14.70 25.37
C LEU A 97 -12.99 15.73 24.26
N LEU A 98 -12.01 15.82 23.35
CA LEU A 98 -12.11 16.66 22.16
C LEU A 98 -12.90 15.93 21.08
N PRO A 99 -13.77 16.64 20.35
CA PRO A 99 -14.48 16.05 19.22
C PRO A 99 -13.50 15.60 18.12
N GLU A 100 -13.88 14.56 17.38
CA GLU A 100 -13.15 14.14 16.17
C GLU A 100 -13.09 15.33 15.19
N PRO A 101 -11.89 15.72 14.73
CA PRO A 101 -11.75 16.84 13.80
C PRO A 101 -12.33 16.48 12.44
N VAL A 102 -12.88 17.48 11.75
CA VAL A 102 -13.29 17.33 10.35
C VAL A 102 -12.05 17.51 9.48
N CYS A 103 -11.64 16.44 8.80
CA CYS A 103 -10.47 16.45 7.93
C CYS A 103 -10.84 16.74 6.47
N PRO A 104 -9.95 17.43 5.72
CA PRO A 104 -10.07 17.55 4.26
C PRO A 104 -10.14 16.18 3.58
N ALA A 105 -10.61 16.17 2.32
CA ALA A 105 -10.57 14.95 1.50
C ALA A 105 -9.13 14.41 1.39
N GLY A 106 -8.97 13.09 1.51
CA GLY A 106 -7.67 12.42 1.52
C GLY A 106 -6.89 12.53 2.84
N GLN A 107 -7.48 13.17 3.86
CA GLN A 107 -6.90 13.23 5.20
C GLN A 107 -7.82 12.59 6.23
N VAL A 108 -7.23 12.07 7.29
CA VAL A 108 -7.93 11.45 8.41
C VAL A 108 -7.43 11.98 9.75
N PRO A 109 -8.28 11.93 10.80
CA PRO A 109 -7.84 12.28 12.13
C PRO A 109 -6.72 11.35 12.58
N ARG A 110 -5.60 11.91 13.02
CA ARG A 110 -4.57 11.13 13.71
C ARG A 110 -4.80 11.12 15.20
N ILE A 111 -4.37 10.03 15.81
CA ILE A 111 -4.45 9.78 17.24
C ILE A 111 -3.05 9.77 17.83
N LYS A 112 -2.90 10.47 18.94
CA LYS A 112 -1.70 10.42 19.77
C LYS A 112 -2.06 10.71 21.21
N ASP A 113 -1.44 9.97 22.13
CA ASP A 113 -1.71 10.05 23.57
C ASP A 113 -3.20 9.86 23.91
N ASN A 114 -3.87 8.94 23.19
CA ASN A 114 -5.31 8.66 23.29
C ASN A 114 -6.24 9.86 22.98
N CYS A 115 -5.77 10.84 22.20
CA CYS A 115 -6.60 11.94 21.72
C CYS A 115 -6.32 12.29 20.25
N TYR A 116 -7.26 12.98 19.63
CA TYR A 116 -7.08 13.52 18.28
C TYR A 116 -6.04 14.64 18.26
N GLN A 117 -5.10 14.59 17.31
CA GLN A 117 -3.99 15.53 17.18
C GLN A 117 -3.94 16.16 15.78
N GLY A 118 -5.10 16.51 15.24
CA GLY A 118 -5.24 17.08 13.89
C GLY A 118 -5.42 16.01 12.81
N CYS A 119 -5.24 16.42 11.56
CA CYS A 119 -5.43 15.60 10.38
C CYS A 119 -4.09 15.28 9.72
N VAL A 120 -3.95 14.09 9.16
CA VAL A 120 -2.80 13.64 8.38
C VAL A 120 -3.26 13.00 7.08
N PRO A 121 -2.40 12.93 6.04
CA PRO A 121 -2.69 12.15 4.84
C PRO A 121 -3.04 10.69 5.18
N ALA A 122 -4.09 10.16 4.55
CA ALA A 122 -4.58 8.81 4.82
C ALA A 122 -3.59 7.70 4.43
N ASP A 123 -2.79 7.95 3.39
CA ASP A 123 -1.72 7.06 2.96
C ASP A 123 -0.55 7.00 3.96
N GLN A 124 -0.33 8.03 4.77
CA GLN A 124 0.71 8.05 5.81
C GLN A 124 0.30 7.40 7.14
N CYS A 125 -0.94 6.92 7.24
CA CYS A 125 -1.41 6.13 8.37
C CYS A 125 -0.89 4.70 8.29
N GLN A 126 -0.63 4.09 9.44
CA GLN A 126 -0.36 2.64 9.49
C GLN A 126 -1.56 1.87 8.93
N TYR A 127 -2.76 2.31 9.32
CA TYR A 127 -4.04 1.71 8.99
C TYR A 127 -5.12 2.81 9.00
N VAL A 128 -6.17 2.67 8.21
CA VAL A 128 -7.34 3.58 8.21
C VAL A 128 -8.62 2.85 8.63
N ARG A 129 -9.65 3.60 9.04
CA ARG A 129 -10.91 3.01 9.53
C ARG A 129 -11.69 2.24 8.45
N ASN A 130 -11.65 2.72 7.21
CA ASN A 130 -12.33 2.13 6.06
C ASN A 130 -11.77 2.74 4.75
N CYS A 131 -12.20 2.20 3.61
CA CYS A 131 -11.78 2.67 2.29
C CYS A 131 -12.27 4.07 1.91
N ASP A 132 -13.25 4.66 2.62
CA ASP A 132 -13.72 6.02 2.33
C ASP A 132 -12.65 7.08 2.67
N ALA A 133 -11.62 6.70 3.42
CA ALA A 133 -10.45 7.53 3.69
C ALA A 133 -9.53 7.71 2.48
N CYS A 134 -9.53 6.76 1.55
CA CYS A 134 -8.63 6.75 0.41
C CYS A 134 -9.15 7.67 -0.72
N THR A 135 -8.23 8.32 -1.42
CA THR A 135 -8.56 9.16 -2.58
C THR A 135 -8.73 8.33 -3.86
N SER A 136 -9.22 8.94 -4.93
CA SER A 136 -9.51 8.23 -6.19
C SER A 136 -8.25 7.72 -6.94
N ASP A 137 -7.09 8.26 -6.61
CA ASP A 137 -5.76 7.87 -7.09
C ASP A 137 -5.07 6.85 -6.16
N GLN A 138 -5.79 6.38 -5.13
CA GLN A 138 -5.32 5.36 -4.21
C GLN A 138 -6.14 4.06 -4.36
N LEU A 139 -5.45 2.95 -4.11
CA LEU A 139 -6.00 1.62 -3.93
C LEU A 139 -6.27 1.39 -2.45
N CYS A 140 -7.50 0.98 -2.11
CA CYS A 140 -7.78 0.49 -0.77
C CYS A 140 -7.44 -1.00 -0.69
N VAL A 141 -6.44 -1.34 0.12
CA VAL A 141 -6.03 -2.73 0.39
C VAL A 141 -6.62 -3.16 1.73
N ARG A 142 -7.39 -4.26 1.73
CA ARG A 142 -7.98 -4.82 2.93
C ARG A 142 -7.23 -6.08 3.37
N GLU A 143 -6.80 -6.10 4.63
CA GLU A 143 -6.08 -7.23 5.24
C GLU A 143 -6.90 -7.74 6.43
N PRO A 144 -7.81 -8.71 6.23
CA PRO A 144 -8.80 -9.11 7.22
C PRO A 144 -8.19 -9.67 8.51
N ASP A 145 -6.97 -10.20 8.44
CA ASP A 145 -6.25 -10.78 9.58
C ASP A 145 -5.40 -9.75 10.35
N LYS A 146 -5.24 -8.52 9.84
CA LYS A 146 -4.53 -7.43 10.52
C LYS A 146 -5.51 -6.50 11.24
N VAL A 147 -5.20 -6.14 12.50
CA VAL A 147 -6.04 -5.28 13.32
C VAL A 147 -6.06 -3.87 12.71
N GLY A 148 -7.22 -3.43 12.21
CA GLY A 148 -7.35 -2.14 11.52
C GLY A 148 -7.18 -2.22 10.00
N GLY A 149 -7.16 -3.43 9.42
CA GLY A 149 -6.70 -3.76 8.05
C GLY A 149 -7.42 -3.11 6.86
N TYR A 150 -7.35 -1.78 6.76
CA TYR A 150 -7.47 -1.03 5.52
C TYR A 150 -6.24 -0.14 5.35
N HIS A 151 -5.66 -0.15 4.15
CA HIS A 151 -4.52 0.69 3.78
C HIS A 151 -4.87 1.47 2.53
N CYS A 152 -4.49 2.75 2.48
CA CYS A 152 -4.55 3.54 1.27
C CYS A 152 -3.18 3.52 0.62
N VAL A 153 -3.07 2.84 -0.51
CA VAL A 153 -1.81 2.62 -1.23
C VAL A 153 -1.84 3.35 -2.57
N PRO A 154 -0.75 3.98 -3.03
CA PRO A 154 -0.71 4.56 -4.37
C PRO A 154 -1.05 3.51 -5.44
N VAL A 155 -1.85 3.89 -6.44
CA VAL A 155 -2.10 3.02 -7.59
C VAL A 155 -0.79 2.87 -8.38
N PRO A 156 -0.31 1.65 -8.69
CA PRO A 156 0.94 1.46 -9.42
C PRO A 156 0.94 2.16 -10.78
N ASP A 157 2.12 2.65 -11.18
CA ASP A 157 2.32 3.19 -12.53
C ASP A 157 1.99 2.14 -13.60
N GLY A 158 1.27 2.57 -14.65
CA GLY A 158 0.80 1.66 -15.69
C GLY A 158 -0.56 1.02 -15.40
N CYS A 159 -1.09 1.15 -14.17
CA CYS A 159 -2.50 0.86 -13.87
C CYS A 159 -3.44 2.01 -14.24
N SER A 160 -2.92 3.10 -14.82
CA SER A 160 -3.70 4.30 -15.13
C SER A 160 -4.80 4.04 -16.17
N GLY A 161 -6.06 4.15 -15.73
CA GLY A 161 -7.27 3.95 -16.54
C GLY A 161 -7.96 2.60 -16.32
N ALA A 162 -7.27 1.64 -15.69
CA ALA A 162 -7.90 0.50 -15.05
C ALA A 162 -8.08 0.81 -13.57
N VAL A 163 -9.20 0.35 -13.05
CA VAL A 163 -9.46 0.23 -11.63
C VAL A 163 -8.24 -0.42 -10.96
N GLY A 164 -7.80 0.10 -9.81
CA GLY A 164 -6.87 -0.64 -8.95
C GLY A 164 -7.54 -1.96 -8.55
N ASP A 165 -7.20 -3.02 -9.27
CA ASP A 165 -7.74 -4.36 -9.13
C ASP A 165 -6.59 -5.35 -8.91
N CYS A 166 -6.93 -6.59 -8.61
CA CYS A 166 -5.95 -7.63 -8.38
C CYS A 166 -5.08 -7.95 -9.59
N ALA A 167 -5.59 -7.74 -10.81
CA ALA A 167 -4.80 -7.97 -12.01
C ALA A 167 -3.67 -6.94 -12.17
N CYS A 168 -3.87 -5.73 -11.66
CA CYS A 168 -2.90 -4.65 -11.78
C CYS A 168 -2.00 -4.48 -10.56
N ALA A 169 -2.57 -4.54 -9.36
CA ALA A 169 -1.88 -4.20 -8.13
C ALA A 169 -1.68 -5.37 -7.16
N GLY A 170 -2.26 -6.55 -7.45
CA GLY A 170 -2.28 -7.68 -6.50
C GLY A 170 -0.88 -8.13 -6.05
N ASP A 171 0.05 -8.31 -6.99
CA ASP A 171 1.42 -8.76 -6.69
C ASP A 171 2.26 -7.72 -5.92
N LEU A 172 1.88 -6.44 -6.00
CA LEU A 172 2.57 -5.35 -5.32
C LEU A 172 1.99 -5.10 -3.92
N ALA A 173 0.66 -5.13 -3.82
CA ALA A 173 -0.08 -4.76 -2.63
C ALA A 173 -0.28 -5.91 -1.62
N CYS A 174 -0.36 -7.16 -2.08
CA CYS A 174 -0.49 -8.32 -1.19
C CYS A 174 0.88 -8.95 -0.90
N ASP A 175 0.99 -9.59 0.27
CA ASP A 175 2.22 -10.27 0.69
C ASP A 175 2.41 -11.59 -0.09
N PRO A 176 3.66 -12.05 -0.30
CA PRO A 176 3.91 -13.32 -0.98
C PRO A 176 3.20 -14.49 -0.30
N GLY A 177 2.34 -15.18 -1.06
CA GLY A 177 1.55 -16.32 -0.58
C GLY A 177 0.08 -15.99 -0.32
N GLU A 178 -0.28 -14.71 -0.30
CA GLU A 178 -1.66 -14.26 -0.21
C GLU A 178 -2.38 -14.34 -1.57
N THR A 179 -3.69 -14.55 -1.52
CA THR A 179 -4.60 -14.48 -2.66
C THR A 179 -5.24 -13.10 -2.71
N CYS A 180 -5.02 -12.37 -3.80
CA CYS A 180 -5.72 -11.12 -4.05
C CYS A 180 -7.16 -11.38 -4.53
N VAL A 181 -8.13 -10.69 -3.92
CA VAL A 181 -9.55 -10.72 -4.29
C VAL A 181 -10.09 -9.30 -4.51
N ASP A 182 -10.75 -9.06 -5.64
CA ASP A 182 -11.50 -7.81 -5.88
C ASP A 182 -12.78 -7.81 -5.03
N VAL A 183 -12.92 -6.85 -4.11
CA VAL A 183 -13.97 -6.90 -3.05
C VAL A 183 -14.96 -5.74 -3.05
N GLY A 184 -14.85 -4.79 -3.96
CA GLY A 184 -15.69 -3.59 -3.93
C GLY A 184 -15.93 -2.96 -5.30
N PRO A 185 -16.65 -1.83 -5.33
CA PRO A 185 -16.53 -0.92 -6.47
C PRO A 185 -15.07 -0.45 -6.59
N GLN A 186 -14.74 0.11 -7.76
CA GLN A 186 -13.40 0.42 -8.23
C GLN A 186 -12.37 0.81 -7.12
N ASN A 187 -11.14 0.28 -7.20
CA ASN A 187 -9.99 0.56 -6.31
C ASN A 187 -10.07 -0.09 -4.92
N GLN A 188 -10.62 -1.31 -4.83
CA GLN A 188 -10.68 -2.06 -3.57
C GLN A 188 -10.31 -3.52 -3.77
N ILE A 189 -9.21 -3.93 -3.15
CA ILE A 189 -8.76 -5.33 -3.12
C ILE A 189 -8.70 -5.83 -1.68
N ARG A 190 -8.74 -7.14 -1.52
CA ARG A 190 -8.51 -7.85 -0.25
C ARG A 190 -7.41 -8.87 -0.45
N CYS A 191 -6.46 -8.92 0.46
CA CYS A 191 -5.44 -9.94 0.51
C CYS A 191 -5.86 -11.00 1.53
N ASP A 192 -6.10 -12.23 1.07
CA ASP A 192 -6.48 -13.37 1.90
C ASP A 192 -5.27 -14.32 2.06
N PRO A 193 -4.99 -14.87 3.26
CA PRO A 193 -3.85 -15.76 3.50
C PRO A 193 -4.00 -17.17 2.88
#